data_AF-A0A8T1ZKY7-F1
#
_entry.id   AF-A0A8T1ZKY7-F1
#
_cell.length_a   1.000
_cell.length_b   1.000
_cell.length_c   1.000
_cell.angle_alpha   90.00
_cell.angle_beta   90.00
_cell.angle_gamma   90.00
#
_symmetry.space_group_name_H-M   'P 1'
#
loop_
_entity.id
_entity.type
_entity.pdbx_description
1 polymer ?
#
loop_
_entity_poly.entity_id
_entity_poly.type
_entity_poly.pdbx_seq_one_letter_code
_entity_poly.pdbx_strand_id
1 'polypeptide(L)'
;MYLPEPVTVMFFERLRIRDIAKLRSVCREWKSLLESSYFRDLYRTINHRNLSSPWSILYIDQYSNTLLEFFYEKWGLKQSLGSCVSRFLHEVKAANNNKRMGALAITDGLILLGVSTNSGPNMFCVANPVLRQWITIPQPPPCCDGFLGAGLVSDMNNGDLLGYKVVRYGLSGIGSEWCSLFFQIYSSDSGYWTYHYVSTERSIEKRLPSNPISSNGYLHWLCRATQVIFAYDFYAPTEFCRVIDLPQGSAKTPVKADEETLTISCGSLMYMNIDTGRPNQQLKIWRLKNYMSDSSKESWELLWNLMPGLDLGLATVPVAMHPFDKEIVYLVTRKTRYSRKHAYLVSCNLGTKKFQIHKGWKQRHREFGDYQSHLFHQFVLPQRLGSFPCPPGCTLVTLPDPH
;
A
#
# COMPACT_ATOMS: atom_id res chain seq x y z
N MET A 1 -22.74 28.33 -24.73
CA MET A 1 -22.72 29.29 -23.61
C MET A 1 -21.41 29.08 -22.87
N TYR A 2 -20.44 29.98 -23.02
CA TYR A 2 -19.17 29.91 -22.31
C TYR A 2 -19.37 30.53 -20.91
N LEU A 3 -19.36 29.70 -19.87
CA LEU A 3 -19.25 30.20 -18.50
C LEU A 3 -17.82 30.72 -18.30
N PRO A 4 -17.62 31.87 -17.63
CA PRO A 4 -16.29 32.32 -17.26
C PRO A 4 -15.56 31.25 -16.44
N GLU A 5 -14.24 31.12 -16.64
CA GLU A 5 -13.40 30.14 -15.93
C GLU A 5 -13.57 30.18 -14.41
N PRO A 6 -13.63 31.36 -13.73
CA PRO A 6 -13.83 31.41 -12.27
C PRO A 6 -15.16 30.80 -11.81
N VAL A 7 -16.23 31.00 -12.59
CA VAL A 7 -17.57 30.45 -12.28
C VAL A 7 -17.58 28.94 -12.48
N THR A 8 -16.87 28.47 -13.50
CA THR A 8 -16.73 27.04 -13.81
C THR A 8 -15.94 26.32 -12.70
N VAL A 9 -14.84 26.92 -12.24
CA VAL A 9 -14.04 26.43 -11.11
C VAL A 9 -14.88 26.34 -9.82
N MET A 10 -15.63 27.39 -9.49
CA MET A 10 -16.49 27.41 -8.30
C MET A 10 -17.60 26.35 -8.31
N PHE A 11 -18.06 25.93 -9.50
CA PHE A 11 -19.02 24.84 -9.63
C PHE A 11 -18.31 23.50 -9.49
N PHE A 12 -17.21 23.29 -10.22
CA PHE A 12 -16.46 22.04 -10.23
C PHE A 12 -15.85 21.69 -8.87
N GLU A 13 -15.42 22.69 -8.11
CA GLU A 13 -14.77 22.49 -6.80
C GLU A 13 -15.69 21.79 -5.77
N ARG A 14 -17.01 21.89 -5.97
CA ARG A 14 -18.06 21.34 -5.11
C ARG A 14 -18.55 19.97 -5.55
N LEU A 15 -18.09 19.49 -6.70
CA LEU A 15 -18.48 18.19 -7.24
C LEU A 15 -17.64 17.07 -6.63
N ARG A 16 -18.15 15.84 -6.68
CA ARG A 16 -17.38 14.66 -6.26
C ARG A 16 -16.31 14.37 -7.32
N ILE A 17 -15.19 13.83 -6.88
CA ILE A 17 -14.05 13.48 -7.75
C ILE A 17 -14.43 12.58 -8.95
N ARG A 18 -15.43 11.70 -8.79
CA ARG A 18 -15.95 10.88 -9.90
C ARG A 18 -16.68 11.71 -10.96
N ASP A 19 -17.45 12.70 -10.54
CA ASP A 19 -18.17 13.57 -11.47
C ASP A 19 -17.18 14.48 -12.19
N ILE A 20 -16.15 14.95 -11.48
CA ILE A 20 -15.02 15.68 -12.07
C ILE A 20 -14.28 14.83 -13.11
N ALA A 21 -14.02 13.56 -12.82
CA ALA A 21 -13.39 12.66 -13.78
C ALA A 21 -14.20 12.51 -15.08
N LYS A 22 -15.53 12.53 -15.00
CA LYS A 22 -16.41 12.55 -16.20
C LYS A 22 -16.37 13.87 -16.93
N LEU A 23 -16.28 15.00 -16.22
CA LEU A 23 -16.23 16.32 -16.87
C LEU A 23 -14.99 16.51 -17.74
N ARG A 24 -13.90 15.78 -17.46
CA ARG A 24 -12.70 15.74 -18.33
C ARG A 24 -12.96 15.22 -19.74
N SER A 25 -14.01 14.43 -19.95
CA SER A 25 -14.36 13.91 -21.29
C SER A 25 -15.29 14.84 -22.07
N VAL A 26 -15.77 15.94 -21.46
CA VAL A 26 -16.73 16.86 -22.09
C VAL A 26 -16.07 17.79 -23.11
N CYS A 27 -15.01 18.51 -22.72
CA CYS A 27 -14.24 19.35 -23.64
C CYS A 27 -12.77 19.52 -23.20
N ARG A 28 -11.92 20.00 -24.12
CA ARG A 28 -10.48 20.16 -23.87
C ARG A 28 -10.18 21.23 -22.83
N GLU A 29 -10.97 22.30 -22.81
CA GLU A 29 -10.83 23.42 -21.87
C GLU A 29 -11.09 22.94 -20.44
N TRP A 30 -12.17 22.18 -20.22
CA TRP A 30 -12.49 21.62 -18.91
C TRP A 30 -11.47 20.58 -18.49
N LYS A 31 -10.99 19.74 -19.42
CA LYS A 31 -9.90 18.82 -19.14
C LYS A 31 -8.65 19.56 -18.66
N SER A 32 -8.23 20.58 -19.39
CA SER A 32 -7.05 21.40 -19.05
C SER A 32 -7.21 22.11 -17.70
N LEU A 33 -8.39 22.66 -17.43
CA LEU A 33 -8.71 23.31 -16.16
C LEU A 33 -8.65 22.33 -14.99
N LEU A 34 -9.29 21.17 -15.12
CA LEU A 34 -9.38 20.14 -14.07
C LEU A 34 -8.04 19.44 -13.81
N GLU A 35 -7.14 19.43 -14.79
CA GLU A 35 -5.77 18.92 -14.67
C GLU A 35 -4.77 19.99 -14.18
N SER A 36 -5.19 21.26 -14.09
CA SER A 36 -4.32 22.34 -13.63
C SER A 36 -3.98 22.22 -12.13
N SER A 37 -2.79 22.68 -11.75
CA SER A 37 -2.37 22.80 -10.35
C SER A 37 -3.30 23.74 -9.57
N TYR A 38 -3.73 24.84 -10.18
CA TYR A 38 -4.65 25.81 -9.59
C TYR A 38 -5.97 25.17 -9.13
N PHE A 39 -6.68 24.48 -10.03
CA PHE A 39 -7.94 23.82 -9.68
C PHE A 39 -7.73 22.76 -8.60
N ARG A 40 -6.64 22.00 -8.66
CA ARG A 40 -6.33 20.95 -7.69
C ARG A 40 -6.04 21.50 -6.31
N ASP A 41 -5.21 22.53 -6.20
CA ASP A 41 -4.90 23.15 -4.92
C ASP A 41 -6.16 23.79 -4.32
N LEU A 42 -6.99 24.45 -5.14
CA LEU A 42 -8.27 24.98 -4.70
C LEU A 42 -9.25 23.89 -4.26
N TYR A 43 -9.42 22.84 -5.07
CA TYR A 43 -10.24 21.68 -4.73
C TYR A 43 -9.75 21.03 -3.44
N ARG A 44 -8.42 20.94 -3.26
CA ARG A 44 -7.81 20.43 -2.03
C ARG A 44 -8.08 21.36 -0.86
N THR A 45 -7.89 22.67 -0.96
CA THR A 45 -8.17 23.66 0.09
C THR A 45 -9.62 23.65 0.55
N ILE A 46 -10.56 23.59 -0.39
CA ILE A 46 -11.98 23.61 -0.07
C ILE A 46 -12.41 22.27 0.53
N ASN A 47 -11.91 21.16 -0.02
CA ASN A 47 -12.18 19.83 0.49
C ASN A 47 -11.22 19.40 1.61
N HIS A 48 -10.26 20.24 2.03
CA HIS A 48 -9.33 19.98 3.13
C HIS A 48 -10.06 19.95 4.48
N ARG A 49 -11.25 20.55 4.58
CA ARG A 49 -12.13 20.39 5.74
C ARG A 49 -12.85 19.03 5.76
N ASN A 50 -12.87 18.33 4.63
CA ASN A 50 -13.41 16.99 4.43
C ASN A 50 -12.27 16.03 4.05
N LEU A 51 -11.26 15.84 4.93
CA LEU A 51 -10.08 14.95 4.79
C LEU A 51 -10.39 13.46 4.47
N SER A 52 -11.63 13.16 4.16
CA SER A 52 -12.18 11.86 3.90
C SER A 52 -12.14 11.54 2.42
N SER A 53 -11.10 10.83 1.99
CA SER A 53 -11.14 10.15 0.69
C SER A 53 -11.83 8.79 0.85
N PRO A 54 -12.65 8.33 -0.12
CA PRO A 54 -12.99 6.92 -0.23
C PRO A 54 -11.74 6.07 -0.10
N TRP A 55 -11.83 5.00 0.68
CA TRP A 55 -10.71 4.09 0.85
C TRP A 55 -11.20 2.69 1.23
N SER A 56 -10.35 1.68 1.02
CA SER A 56 -10.64 0.29 1.34
C SER A 56 -9.43 -0.40 1.95
N ILE A 57 -9.67 -1.38 2.83
CA ILE A 57 -8.67 -2.37 3.24
C ILE A 57 -8.82 -3.58 2.33
N LEU A 58 -7.80 -3.81 1.51
CA LEU A 58 -7.71 -4.94 0.61
C LEU A 58 -6.73 -5.97 1.16
N TYR A 59 -7.01 -7.24 0.93
CA TYR A 59 -6.12 -8.35 1.25
C TYR A 59 -5.73 -9.05 -0.05
N ILE A 60 -4.42 -9.18 -0.28
CA ILE A 60 -3.88 -9.91 -1.42
C ILE A 60 -3.79 -11.39 -1.05
N ASP A 61 -4.72 -12.20 -1.55
CA ASP A 61 -4.65 -13.65 -1.39
C ASP A 61 -3.71 -14.24 -2.46
N GLN A 62 -2.50 -14.60 -2.03
CA GLN A 62 -1.46 -15.18 -2.87
C GLN A 62 -1.84 -16.57 -3.41
N TYR A 63 -2.71 -17.32 -2.75
CA TYR A 63 -3.11 -18.66 -3.22
C TYR A 63 -4.06 -18.56 -4.41
N SER A 64 -5.09 -17.72 -4.28
CA SER A 64 -6.10 -17.55 -5.33
C SER A 64 -5.76 -16.46 -6.35
N ASN A 65 -4.71 -15.64 -6.10
CA ASN A 65 -4.40 -14.42 -6.86
C ASN A 65 -5.62 -13.49 -6.98
N THR A 66 -6.33 -13.30 -5.86
CA THR A 66 -7.50 -12.43 -5.77
C THR A 66 -7.29 -11.32 -4.73
N LEU A 67 -8.00 -10.21 -4.94
CA LEU A 67 -8.10 -9.13 -3.97
C LEU A 67 -9.42 -9.25 -3.21
N LEU A 68 -9.33 -9.39 -1.90
CA LEU A 68 -10.48 -9.47 -1.01
C LEU A 68 -10.65 -8.14 -0.27
N GLU A 69 -11.84 -7.56 -0.34
CA GLU A 69 -12.17 -6.34 0.42
C GLU A 69 -12.66 -6.69 1.84
N PHE A 70 -11.98 -6.14 2.84
CA PHE A 70 -12.26 -6.38 4.26
C PHE A 70 -13.03 -5.22 4.90
N PHE A 71 -12.70 -4.00 4.51
CA PHE A 71 -13.35 -2.78 4.98
C PHE A 71 -13.36 -1.75 3.86
N TYR A 72 -14.32 -0.83 3.91
CA TYR A 72 -14.37 0.31 3.01
C TYR A 72 -15.12 1.48 3.63
N GLU A 73 -14.78 2.68 3.17
CA GLU A 73 -15.60 3.87 3.31
C GLU A 73 -15.92 4.43 1.94
N LYS A 74 -17.22 4.57 1.64
CA LYS A 74 -17.69 4.96 0.30
C LYS A 74 -17.61 6.46 0.05
N TRP A 75 -17.79 7.30 1.07
CA TRP A 75 -17.86 8.76 0.97
C TRP A 75 -18.64 9.26 -0.27
N GLY A 76 -19.85 8.72 -0.47
CA GLY A 76 -20.75 9.10 -1.58
C GLY A 76 -20.57 8.33 -2.90
N LEU A 77 -19.66 7.35 -2.98
CA LEU A 77 -19.55 6.44 -4.11
C LEU A 77 -20.66 5.38 -4.10
N LYS A 78 -21.21 5.06 -5.29
CA LYS A 78 -22.21 3.99 -5.47
C LYS A 78 -21.67 2.60 -5.06
N GLN A 79 -20.38 2.36 -5.27
CA GLN A 79 -19.70 1.10 -4.98
C GLN A 79 -18.44 1.38 -4.17
N SER A 80 -17.98 0.39 -3.40
CA SER A 80 -16.70 0.48 -2.69
C SER A 80 -15.53 0.45 -3.67
N LEU A 81 -14.38 0.99 -3.27
CA LEU A 81 -13.19 0.96 -4.13
C LEU A 81 -12.71 -0.46 -4.37
N GLY A 82 -12.77 -1.34 -3.37
CA GLY A 82 -12.41 -2.75 -3.55
C GLY A 82 -13.30 -3.44 -4.56
N SER A 83 -14.61 -3.15 -4.61
CA SER A 83 -15.48 -3.68 -5.66
C SER A 83 -15.09 -3.16 -7.05
N CYS A 84 -14.77 -1.86 -7.17
CA CYS A 84 -14.26 -1.28 -8.42
C CYS A 84 -12.95 -1.95 -8.86
N VAL A 85 -12.00 -2.11 -7.93
CA VAL A 85 -10.72 -2.77 -8.15
C VAL A 85 -10.93 -4.22 -8.59
N SER A 86 -11.73 -5.01 -7.87
CA SER A 86 -11.94 -6.43 -8.20
C SER A 86 -12.60 -6.62 -9.56
N ARG A 87 -13.57 -5.76 -9.93
CA ARG A 87 -14.16 -5.75 -11.28
C ARG A 87 -13.12 -5.42 -12.33
N PHE A 88 -12.38 -4.34 -12.13
CA PHE A 88 -11.35 -3.91 -13.06
C PHE A 88 -10.29 -5.01 -13.28
N LEU A 89 -9.86 -5.70 -12.21
CA LEU A 89 -8.94 -6.82 -12.34
C LEU A 89 -9.51 -7.99 -13.14
N HIS A 90 -10.81 -8.29 -13.00
CA HIS A 90 -11.46 -9.31 -13.80
C HIS A 90 -11.46 -8.94 -15.30
N GLU A 91 -11.73 -7.68 -15.61
CA GLU A 91 -11.72 -7.18 -17.00
C GLU A 91 -10.31 -7.17 -17.59
N VAL A 92 -9.29 -6.77 -16.82
CA VAL A 92 -7.88 -6.84 -17.22
C VAL A 92 -7.46 -8.29 -17.48
N LYS A 93 -7.88 -9.24 -16.65
CA LYS A 93 -7.63 -10.67 -16.84
C LYS A 93 -8.28 -11.17 -18.13
N ALA A 94 -9.54 -10.81 -18.37
CA ALA A 94 -10.25 -11.16 -19.60
C ALA A 94 -9.57 -10.59 -20.85
N ALA A 95 -9.15 -9.32 -20.80
CA ALA A 95 -8.43 -8.66 -21.89
C ALA A 95 -7.03 -9.25 -22.17
N ASN A 96 -6.45 -9.96 -21.19
CA ASN A 96 -5.13 -10.60 -21.31
C ASN A 96 -5.23 -12.13 -21.47
N ASN A 97 -6.24 -12.62 -22.20
CA ASN A 97 -6.43 -14.05 -22.48
C ASN A 97 -6.50 -14.93 -21.21
N ASN A 98 -7.07 -14.41 -20.12
CA ASN A 98 -7.18 -15.08 -18.82
C ASN A 98 -5.84 -15.60 -18.27
N LYS A 99 -4.72 -14.94 -18.61
CA LYS A 99 -3.42 -15.23 -17.99
C LYS A 99 -3.53 -15.10 -16.46
N ARG A 100 -2.75 -15.90 -15.74
CA ARG A 100 -2.71 -15.88 -14.27
C ARG A 100 -2.06 -14.59 -13.76
N MET A 101 -2.88 -13.55 -13.58
CA MET A 101 -2.46 -12.24 -13.06
C MET A 101 -2.77 -12.14 -11.56
N GLY A 102 -1.81 -11.63 -10.79
CA GLY A 102 -1.97 -11.33 -9.36
C GLY A 102 -1.53 -9.90 -9.05
N ALA A 103 -2.17 -9.28 -8.06
CA ALA A 103 -1.71 -8.00 -7.51
C ALA A 103 -0.46 -8.24 -6.64
N LEU A 104 0.56 -7.40 -6.81
CA LEU A 104 1.85 -7.49 -6.11
C LEU A 104 2.04 -6.34 -5.12
N ALA A 105 1.61 -5.14 -5.49
CA ALA A 105 1.74 -3.94 -4.66
C ALA A 105 0.62 -2.94 -4.96
N ILE A 106 0.32 -2.10 -3.97
CA ILE A 106 -0.65 -1.00 -4.07
C ILE A 106 -0.01 0.25 -3.46
N THR A 107 0.02 1.35 -4.22
CA THR A 107 0.49 2.66 -3.74
C THR A 107 -0.23 3.79 -4.48
N ASP A 108 -0.62 4.85 -3.78
CA ASP A 108 -1.20 6.08 -4.36
C ASP A 108 -2.27 5.87 -5.44
N GLY A 109 -3.15 4.89 -5.20
CA GLY A 109 -4.25 4.52 -6.10
C GLY A 109 -3.81 3.72 -7.34
N LEU A 110 -2.54 3.37 -7.47
CA LEU A 110 -2.01 2.44 -8.46
C LEU A 110 -1.92 1.02 -7.91
N ILE A 111 -2.03 0.06 -8.81
CA ILE A 111 -1.83 -1.37 -8.54
C ILE A 111 -0.78 -1.91 -9.49
N LEU A 112 0.23 -2.57 -8.94
CA LEU A 112 1.17 -3.37 -9.69
C LEU A 112 0.61 -4.79 -9.85
N LEU A 113 0.49 -5.24 -11.09
CA LEU A 113 0.06 -6.58 -11.45
C LEU A 113 1.24 -7.36 -12.03
N GLY A 114 1.43 -8.58 -11.56
CA GLY A 114 2.35 -9.55 -12.14
C GLY A 114 1.61 -10.62 -12.90
N VAL A 115 2.09 -10.96 -14.10
CA VAL A 115 1.61 -12.12 -14.86
C VAL A 115 2.51 -13.30 -14.54
N SER A 116 1.99 -14.28 -13.80
CA SER A 116 2.77 -15.45 -13.39
C SER A 116 3.03 -16.37 -14.57
N THR A 117 4.29 -16.76 -14.76
CA THR A 117 4.71 -17.91 -15.57
C THR A 117 5.22 -19.02 -14.63
N ASN A 118 5.60 -20.18 -15.18
CA ASN A 118 6.15 -21.29 -14.39
C ASN A 118 7.45 -20.91 -13.65
N SER A 119 8.14 -19.85 -14.06
CA SER A 119 9.38 -19.33 -13.46
C SER A 119 9.21 -18.02 -12.68
N GLY A 120 7.97 -17.60 -12.40
CA GLY A 120 7.65 -16.34 -11.71
C GLY A 120 7.08 -15.26 -12.64
N PRO A 121 6.82 -14.04 -12.13
CA PRO A 121 6.26 -12.97 -12.95
C PRO A 121 7.32 -12.38 -13.89
N ASN A 122 7.16 -12.66 -15.20
CA ASN A 122 8.04 -12.12 -16.25
C ASN A 122 7.44 -10.93 -16.99
N MET A 123 6.18 -10.60 -16.71
CA MET A 123 5.50 -9.43 -17.26
C MET A 123 4.79 -8.68 -16.13
N PHE A 124 4.89 -7.36 -16.20
CA PHE A 124 4.30 -6.47 -15.21
C PHE A 124 3.34 -5.51 -15.89
N CYS A 125 2.25 -5.18 -15.20
CA CYS A 125 1.32 -4.13 -15.61
C CYS A 125 1.13 -3.17 -14.45
N VAL A 126 1.16 -1.87 -14.73
CA VAL A 126 0.78 -0.84 -13.77
C VAL A 126 -0.60 -0.34 -14.14
N ALA A 127 -1.49 -0.32 -13.16
CA ALA A 127 -2.88 -0.05 -13.41
C ALA A 127 -3.47 0.98 -12.45
N ASN A 128 -4.33 1.83 -12.98
CA ASN A 128 -5.20 2.72 -12.23
C ASN A 128 -6.64 2.19 -12.35
N PRO A 129 -7.15 1.47 -11.35
CA PRO A 129 -8.50 0.89 -11.38
C PRO A 129 -9.61 1.94 -11.33
N VAL A 130 -9.33 3.15 -10.83
CA VAL A 130 -10.31 4.25 -10.74
C VAL A 130 -10.54 4.85 -12.12
N LEU A 131 -9.46 5.13 -12.85
CA LEU A 131 -9.51 5.63 -14.22
C LEU A 131 -9.70 4.51 -15.25
N ARG A 132 -9.76 3.26 -14.79
CA ARG A 132 -9.86 2.04 -15.62
C ARG A 132 -8.80 1.99 -16.71
N GLN A 133 -7.58 2.32 -16.32
CA GLN A 133 -6.42 2.42 -17.18
C GLN A 133 -5.36 1.43 -16.76
N TRP A 134 -4.65 0.82 -17.71
CA TRP A 134 -3.43 0.08 -17.43
C TRP A 134 -2.39 0.25 -18.53
N ILE A 135 -1.15 -0.02 -18.16
CA ILE A 135 -0.01 -0.09 -19.06
C ILE A 135 0.72 -1.40 -18.78
N THR A 136 1.04 -2.14 -19.83
CA THR A 136 2.00 -3.24 -19.78
C THR A 136 3.39 -2.66 -19.96
N ILE A 137 4.27 -2.84 -18.97
CA ILE A 137 5.66 -2.35 -19.09
C ILE A 137 6.53 -3.39 -19.83
N PRO A 138 7.64 -2.96 -20.45
CA PRO A 138 8.59 -3.88 -21.09
C PRO A 138 9.03 -4.98 -20.15
N GLN A 139 9.34 -6.15 -20.70
CA GLN A 139 9.87 -7.26 -19.89
C GLN A 139 11.21 -6.86 -19.27
N PRO A 140 11.47 -7.25 -18.01
CA PRO A 140 12.77 -7.03 -17.41
C PRO A 140 13.84 -7.83 -18.17
N PRO A 141 15.07 -7.29 -18.32
CA PRO A 141 16.18 -8.03 -18.89
C PRO A 141 16.42 -9.35 -18.14
N PRO A 142 16.82 -10.43 -18.85
CA PRO A 142 17.21 -11.68 -18.22
C PRO A 142 18.30 -11.46 -17.17
N CYS A 143 18.18 -12.12 -16.03
CA CYS A 143 19.09 -11.98 -14.91
C CYS A 143 19.21 -13.34 -14.21
N CYS A 144 20.43 -13.69 -13.82
CA CYS A 144 20.73 -14.95 -13.14
C CYS A 144 20.34 -14.92 -11.66
N ASP A 145 20.02 -13.74 -11.11
CA ASP A 145 19.75 -13.58 -9.69
C ASP A 145 18.30 -13.93 -9.32
N GLY A 146 18.13 -14.53 -8.14
CA GLY A 146 16.83 -14.91 -7.61
C GLY A 146 16.09 -13.73 -6.99
N PHE A 147 15.06 -13.22 -7.68
CA PHE A 147 14.19 -12.16 -7.13
C PHE A 147 13.21 -12.72 -6.10
N LEU A 148 13.05 -12.02 -4.98
CA LEU A 148 12.16 -12.40 -3.88
C LEU A 148 10.76 -11.80 -4.04
N GLY A 149 10.65 -10.65 -4.70
CA GLY A 149 9.38 -9.96 -4.85
C GLY A 149 9.46 -8.75 -5.76
N ALA A 150 8.35 -8.02 -5.83
CA ALA A 150 8.27 -6.75 -6.53
C ALA A 150 7.48 -5.73 -5.71
N GLY A 151 7.87 -4.46 -5.83
CA GLY A 151 7.23 -3.31 -5.23
C GLY A 151 6.90 -2.25 -6.28
N LEU A 152 6.06 -1.31 -5.89
CA LEU A 152 5.70 -0.14 -6.69
C LEU A 152 5.97 1.09 -5.82
N VAL A 153 6.69 2.06 -6.38
CA VAL A 153 6.97 3.33 -5.70
C VAL A 153 6.59 4.49 -6.61
N SER A 154 5.89 5.45 -6.04
CA SER A 154 5.34 6.63 -6.72
C SER A 154 6.14 7.87 -6.35
N ASP A 155 6.39 8.73 -7.33
CA ASP A 155 6.85 10.09 -7.10
C ASP A 155 5.62 10.99 -6.98
N MET A 156 5.36 11.44 -5.75
CA MET A 156 4.21 12.28 -5.44
C MET A 156 4.68 13.68 -5.09
N ASN A 157 4.24 14.68 -5.85
CA ASN A 157 4.47 16.09 -5.54
C ASN A 157 3.14 16.81 -5.35
N ASN A 158 2.83 17.26 -4.13
CA ASN A 158 1.56 17.93 -3.81
C ASN A 158 0.34 17.18 -4.37
N GLY A 159 0.32 15.85 -4.25
CA GLY A 159 -0.78 15.01 -4.75
C GLY A 159 -0.79 14.77 -6.26
N ASP A 160 0.18 15.28 -7.03
CA ASP A 160 0.46 14.82 -8.39
C ASP A 160 1.31 13.57 -8.39
N LEU A 161 0.98 12.63 -9.26
CA LEU A 161 1.89 11.54 -9.59
C LEU A 161 2.77 12.00 -10.75
N LEU A 162 4.02 12.36 -10.44
CA LEU A 162 5.00 12.76 -11.45
C LEU A 162 5.55 11.56 -12.21
N GLY A 163 5.76 10.46 -11.50
CA GLY A 163 6.38 9.24 -12.01
C GLY A 163 6.08 8.04 -11.12
N TYR A 164 6.39 6.86 -11.62
CA TYR A 164 6.41 5.65 -10.82
C TYR A 164 7.59 4.77 -11.23
N LYS A 165 8.08 3.99 -10.28
CA LYS A 165 9.08 2.95 -10.52
C LYS A 165 8.54 1.59 -10.10
N VAL A 166 8.74 0.60 -10.96
CA VAL A 166 8.48 -0.81 -10.64
C VAL A 166 9.80 -1.44 -10.23
N VAL A 167 9.85 -1.99 -9.03
CA VAL A 167 11.09 -2.48 -8.42
C VAL A 167 10.97 -3.96 -8.20
N ARG A 168 11.78 -4.77 -8.88
CA ARG A 168 12.03 -6.15 -8.46
C ARG A 168 13.22 -6.15 -7.51
N TYR A 169 13.12 -6.87 -6.41
CA TYR A 169 14.18 -6.90 -5.41
C TYR A 169 14.56 -8.33 -5.03
N GLY A 170 15.83 -8.51 -4.68
CA GLY A 170 16.36 -9.75 -4.13
C GLY A 170 17.54 -9.48 -3.19
N LEU A 171 18.06 -10.55 -2.62
CA LEU A 171 19.17 -10.52 -1.68
C LEU A 171 20.41 -11.14 -2.31
N SER A 172 21.56 -10.52 -2.10
CA SER A 172 22.86 -11.09 -2.48
C SER A 172 23.74 -11.26 -1.23
N GLY A 173 24.57 -12.30 -1.24
CA GLY A 173 25.31 -12.73 -0.05
C GLY A 173 26.38 -13.76 -0.37
N ILE A 174 27.33 -13.89 0.55
CA ILE A 174 28.37 -14.93 0.52
C ILE A 174 28.12 -15.85 1.72
N GLY A 175 27.91 -17.15 1.48
CA GLY A 175 27.65 -18.12 2.54
C GLY A 175 26.28 -17.95 3.21
N SER A 176 26.24 -17.76 4.53
CA SER A 176 24.99 -17.60 5.30
C SER A 176 24.56 -16.14 5.52
N GLU A 177 25.39 -15.18 5.14
CA GLU A 177 25.17 -13.74 5.39
C GLU A 177 24.83 -13.02 4.08
N TRP A 178 23.67 -12.37 4.06
CA TRP A 178 23.20 -11.57 2.92
C TRP A 178 23.42 -10.11 3.26
N CYS A 179 24.43 -9.49 2.65
CA CYS A 179 24.89 -8.15 3.04
C CYS A 179 24.45 -7.06 2.07
N SER A 180 23.56 -7.39 1.14
CA SER A 180 23.16 -6.47 0.08
C SER A 180 21.81 -6.81 -0.52
N LEU A 181 21.18 -5.75 -1.01
CA LEU A 181 19.99 -5.78 -1.84
C LEU A 181 20.43 -5.56 -3.29
N PHE A 182 19.78 -6.26 -4.20
CA PHE A 182 19.85 -5.91 -5.61
C PHE A 182 18.47 -5.62 -6.15
N PHE A 183 18.42 -4.71 -7.11
CA PHE A 183 17.19 -4.19 -7.68
C PHE A 183 17.24 -4.23 -9.21
N GLN A 184 16.15 -4.68 -9.82
CA GLN A 184 15.81 -4.31 -11.19
C GLN A 184 14.71 -3.26 -11.13
N ILE A 185 14.99 -2.07 -11.66
CA ILE A 185 14.13 -0.90 -11.51
C ILE A 185 13.69 -0.46 -12.90
N TYR A 186 12.39 -0.52 -13.16
CA TYR A 186 11.79 0.15 -14.30
C TYR A 186 11.38 1.55 -13.89
N SER A 187 11.76 2.57 -14.66
CA SER A 187 11.30 3.94 -14.44
C SER A 187 10.28 4.38 -15.50
N SER A 188 9.18 5.00 -15.07
CA SER A 188 8.22 5.61 -16.00
C SER A 188 8.81 6.72 -16.84
N ASP A 189 9.83 7.40 -16.32
CA ASP A 189 10.38 8.61 -16.93
C ASP A 189 11.32 8.26 -18.08
N SER A 190 12.13 7.23 -17.89
CA SER A 190 13.05 6.73 -18.92
C SER A 190 12.40 5.68 -19.82
N GLY A 191 11.47 4.88 -19.30
CA GLY A 191 10.88 3.75 -20.02
C GLY A 191 11.79 2.52 -20.11
N TYR A 192 12.90 2.48 -19.36
CA TYR A 192 13.86 1.36 -19.38
C TYR A 192 14.09 0.76 -17.98
N TRP A 193 14.63 -0.47 -17.98
CA TRP A 193 15.07 -1.15 -16.77
C TRP A 193 16.53 -0.84 -16.46
N THR A 194 16.84 -0.56 -15.20
CA THR A 194 18.20 -0.47 -14.68
C THR A 194 18.44 -1.54 -13.62
N TYR A 195 19.70 -1.90 -13.40
CA TYR A 195 20.12 -2.85 -12.38
C TYR A 195 20.99 -2.15 -11.35
N HIS A 196 20.69 -2.33 -10.07
CA HIS A 196 21.40 -1.68 -8.97
C HIS A 196 21.76 -2.69 -7.89
N TYR A 197 22.93 -2.51 -7.29
CA TYR A 197 23.37 -3.23 -6.11
C TYR A 197 23.54 -2.23 -4.98
N VAL A 198 22.98 -2.54 -3.82
CA VAL A 198 22.94 -1.64 -2.68
C VAL A 198 23.41 -2.41 -1.45
N SER A 199 24.48 -1.94 -0.84
CA SER A 199 25.04 -2.54 0.36
C SER A 199 24.18 -2.21 1.58
N THR A 200 24.15 -3.11 2.56
CA THR A 200 23.48 -2.86 3.84
C THR A 200 24.49 -2.89 4.96
N GLU A 201 24.41 -1.92 5.89
CA GLU A 201 25.33 -1.86 7.03
C GLU A 201 25.13 -3.03 8.02
N ARG A 202 23.97 -3.68 7.96
CA ARG A 202 23.64 -4.87 8.76
C ARG A 202 23.26 -6.03 7.86
N SER A 203 23.64 -7.23 8.27
CA SER A 203 23.28 -8.47 7.58
C SER A 203 21.76 -8.66 7.55
N ILE A 204 21.27 -9.10 6.40
CA ILE A 204 19.89 -9.45 6.15
C ILE A 204 19.76 -10.95 6.39
N GLU A 205 18.96 -11.34 7.38
CA GLU A 205 18.65 -12.76 7.55
C GLU A 205 17.86 -13.30 6.34
N LYS A 206 18.02 -14.60 6.07
CA LYS A 206 17.61 -15.36 4.86
C LYS A 206 16.18 -15.13 4.31
N ARG A 207 15.32 -14.37 4.99
CA ARG A 207 13.95 -14.09 4.57
C ARG A 207 13.61 -12.63 4.85
N LEU A 208 13.63 -11.77 3.82
CA LEU A 208 12.81 -10.55 3.86
C LEU A 208 11.34 -10.99 3.88
N PRO A 209 10.59 -10.77 4.97
CA PRO A 209 9.31 -11.44 5.19
C PRO A 209 8.09 -10.58 4.84
N SER A 210 8.25 -9.43 4.17
CA SER A 210 7.13 -8.52 3.88
C SER A 210 7.14 -7.96 2.46
N ASN A 211 5.93 -7.78 1.91
CA ASN A 211 5.73 -6.87 0.78
C ASN A 211 6.12 -5.45 1.27
N PRO A 212 6.95 -4.72 0.52
CA PRO A 212 7.37 -3.41 0.95
C PRO A 212 6.20 -2.43 1.00
N ILE A 213 6.23 -1.53 1.97
CA ILE A 213 5.34 -0.37 1.99
C ILE A 213 6.01 0.78 1.27
N SER A 214 5.29 1.36 0.31
CA SER A 214 5.70 2.57 -0.37
C SER A 214 5.24 3.80 0.39
N SER A 215 6.14 4.76 0.57
CA SER A 215 5.82 6.09 1.11
C SER A 215 6.92 7.08 0.71
N ASN A 216 6.53 8.23 0.18
CA ASN A 216 7.43 9.37 -0.13
C ASN A 216 8.67 9.00 -0.97
N GLY A 217 8.52 8.14 -1.98
CA GLY A 217 9.65 7.71 -2.82
C GLY A 217 10.50 6.57 -2.24
N TYR A 218 10.20 6.11 -1.02
CA TYR A 218 10.89 5.00 -0.36
C TYR A 218 10.07 3.71 -0.45
N LEU A 219 10.77 2.58 -0.50
CA LEU A 219 10.20 1.29 -0.09
C LEU A 219 10.77 0.90 1.28
N HIS A 220 9.88 0.41 2.15
CA HIS A 220 10.21 0.01 3.51
C HIS A 220 9.92 -1.48 3.69
N TRP A 221 10.94 -2.26 4.02
CA TRP A 221 10.83 -3.69 4.31
C TRP A 221 10.96 -3.92 5.82
N LEU A 222 9.89 -4.40 6.45
CA LEU A 222 9.94 -4.83 7.84
C LEU A 222 10.67 -6.18 7.93
N CYS A 223 11.82 -6.20 8.60
CA CYS A 223 12.56 -7.43 8.91
C CYS A 223 12.39 -7.80 10.38
N ARG A 224 11.44 -8.70 10.66
CA ARG A 224 11.12 -9.14 12.03
C ARG A 224 12.26 -9.88 12.71
N ALA A 225 13.06 -10.63 11.95
CA ALA A 225 14.11 -11.46 12.51
C ALA A 225 15.25 -10.61 13.08
N THR A 226 15.63 -9.56 12.35
CA THR A 226 16.69 -8.62 12.76
C THR A 226 16.16 -7.38 13.48
N GLN A 227 14.83 -7.26 13.66
CA GLN A 227 14.15 -6.15 14.35
C GLN A 227 14.51 -4.76 13.78
N VAL A 228 14.60 -4.68 12.46
CA VAL A 228 14.88 -3.43 11.73
C VAL A 228 13.93 -3.25 10.55
N ILE A 229 13.85 -2.02 10.05
CA ILE A 229 13.24 -1.67 8.77
C ILE A 229 14.37 -1.30 7.82
N PHE A 230 14.44 -1.98 6.68
CA PHE A 230 15.27 -1.54 5.57
C PHE A 230 14.49 -0.52 4.76
N ALA A 231 15.09 0.63 4.48
CA ALA A 231 14.49 1.69 3.68
C ALA A 231 15.44 2.12 2.58
N TYR A 232 14.93 2.28 1.36
CA TYR A 232 15.72 2.76 0.23
C TYR A 232 14.94 3.77 -0.58
N ASP A 233 15.59 4.90 -0.89
CA ASP A 233 15.05 5.97 -1.71
C ASP A 233 15.27 5.65 -3.18
N PHE A 234 14.17 5.51 -3.93
CA PHE A 234 14.25 5.21 -5.35
C PHE A 234 14.38 6.45 -6.23
N TYR A 235 14.22 7.65 -5.69
CA TYR A 235 14.34 8.93 -6.42
C TYR A 235 15.58 9.73 -6.04
N ALA A 236 16.18 9.48 -4.87
CA ALA A 236 17.50 9.95 -4.47
C ALA A 236 18.41 8.77 -4.07
N PRO A 237 18.90 7.97 -5.05
CA PRO A 237 19.62 6.74 -4.77
C PRO A 237 20.94 7.00 -4.04
N THR A 238 21.20 6.18 -3.01
CA THR A 238 22.41 6.19 -2.19
C THR A 238 23.17 4.87 -2.34
N GLU A 239 24.45 4.84 -1.96
CA GLU A 239 25.26 3.60 -2.00
C GLU A 239 24.79 2.55 -0.97
N PHE A 240 24.20 3.01 0.13
CA PHE A 240 23.76 2.18 1.24
C PHE A 240 22.25 2.23 1.42
N CYS A 241 21.67 1.08 1.79
CA CYS A 241 20.30 1.01 2.28
C CYS A 241 20.25 1.51 3.72
N ARG A 242 19.31 2.41 4.00
CA ARG A 242 19.08 2.92 5.35
C ARG A 242 18.51 1.80 6.23
N VAL A 243 19.07 1.66 7.42
CA VAL A 243 18.66 0.67 8.42
C VAL A 243 18.07 1.40 9.62
N ILE A 244 16.78 1.20 9.85
CA ILE A 244 16.02 1.87 10.91
C ILE A 244 15.74 0.85 12.02
N ASP A 245 16.27 1.08 13.20
CA ASP A 245 16.02 0.24 14.39
C ASP A 245 14.57 0.35 14.83
N LEU A 246 13.89 -0.76 15.14
CA LEU A 246 12.55 -0.73 15.74
C LEU A 246 12.61 -0.23 17.21
N PRO A 247 11.56 0.43 17.73
CA PRO A 247 11.58 0.98 19.08
C PRO A 247 11.55 -0.12 20.17
N GLN A 248 12.72 -0.44 20.77
CA GLN A 248 13.03 -1.32 21.94
C GLN A 248 12.05 -2.48 22.29
N GLY A 249 12.45 -3.74 22.58
CA GLY A 249 13.76 -4.38 22.79
C GLY A 249 13.63 -5.70 23.61
N SER A 250 14.50 -6.67 23.32
CA SER A 250 14.87 -7.90 24.06
C SER A 250 13.85 -9.04 24.26
N ALA A 251 13.86 -10.00 23.33
CA ALA A 251 14.02 -11.40 23.71
C ALA A 251 14.89 -12.10 22.65
N LYS A 252 16.05 -12.61 23.07
CA LYS A 252 16.97 -13.48 22.28
C LYS A 252 16.33 -14.84 21.95
N THR A 253 15.01 -14.94 21.98
CA THR A 253 14.27 -16.16 21.69
C THR A 253 13.34 -15.87 20.51
N PRO A 254 13.61 -16.46 19.33
CA PRO A 254 12.73 -16.37 18.15
C PRO A 254 11.39 -17.11 18.33
N VAL A 255 10.98 -17.37 19.56
CA VAL A 255 9.90 -18.29 19.89
C VAL A 255 8.61 -17.48 20.04
N LYS A 256 7.97 -17.26 18.89
CA LYS A 256 6.51 -17.05 18.70
C LYS A 256 5.86 -16.04 19.66
N ALA A 257 5.51 -14.83 19.19
CA ALA A 257 4.28 -14.17 19.65
C ALA A 257 3.97 -12.81 19.02
N ASP A 258 4.95 -12.03 18.58
CA ASP A 258 4.63 -10.64 18.29
C ASP A 258 4.05 -10.45 16.88
N GLU A 259 2.78 -10.09 16.84
CA GLU A 259 2.09 -9.74 15.60
C GLU A 259 2.43 -8.28 15.28
N GLU A 260 3.29 -8.09 14.29
CA GLU A 260 3.84 -6.80 13.90
C GLU A 260 3.41 -6.40 12.49
N THR A 261 3.17 -5.11 12.30
CA THR A 261 2.89 -4.54 10.98
C THR A 261 3.40 -3.12 10.83
N LEU A 262 3.63 -2.73 9.58
CA LEU A 262 3.82 -1.34 9.18
C LEU A 262 2.55 -0.85 8.47
N THR A 263 2.26 0.43 8.59
CA THR A 263 1.12 1.07 7.91
C THR A 263 1.40 2.55 7.72
N ILE A 264 0.68 3.20 6.80
CA ILE A 264 0.72 4.65 6.62
C ILE A 264 -0.56 5.24 7.22
N SER A 265 -0.42 6.22 8.09
CA SER A 265 -1.55 6.97 8.65
C SER A 265 -1.19 8.45 8.74
N CYS A 266 -2.09 9.30 8.23
CA CYS A 266 -1.91 10.74 8.19
C CYS A 266 -0.54 11.16 7.60
N GLY A 267 -0.09 10.46 6.55
CA GLY A 267 1.19 10.71 5.87
C GLY A 267 2.44 10.30 6.64
N SER A 268 2.31 9.61 7.78
CA SER A 268 3.44 9.11 8.58
C SER A 268 3.55 7.59 8.52
N LEU A 269 4.79 7.08 8.53
CA LEU A 269 5.06 5.66 8.72
C LEU A 269 4.83 5.27 10.17
N MET A 270 3.96 4.29 10.37
CA MET A 270 3.54 3.81 11.68
C MET A 270 3.97 2.35 11.84
N TYR A 271 4.49 2.03 13.02
CA TYR A 271 4.78 0.66 13.43
C TYR A 271 3.80 0.27 14.54
N MET A 272 3.23 -0.94 14.42
CA MET A 272 2.31 -1.49 15.40
C MET A 272 2.75 -2.89 15.79
N ASN A 273 2.73 -3.17 17.09
CA ASN A 273 3.02 -4.48 17.65
C ASN A 273 1.94 -4.84 18.68
N ILE A 274 1.57 -6.11 18.70
CA ILE A 274 0.80 -6.72 19.78
C ILE A 274 1.65 -7.82 20.42
N ASP A 275 1.96 -7.66 21.70
CA ASP A 275 2.63 -8.68 22.52
C ASP A 275 1.63 -9.80 22.83
N THR A 276 1.63 -10.88 22.04
CA THR A 276 0.71 -12.02 22.27
C THR A 276 1.27 -13.04 23.26
N GLY A 277 2.51 -12.86 23.72
CA GLY A 277 3.21 -13.78 24.62
C GLY A 277 2.87 -13.55 26.10
N ARG A 278 2.21 -12.44 26.43
CA ARG A 278 1.83 -12.08 27.80
C ARG A 278 0.31 -12.18 28.02
N PRO A 279 -0.13 -12.48 29.25
CA PRO A 279 -1.56 -12.53 29.60
C PRO A 279 -2.27 -11.19 29.39
N ASN A 280 -1.53 -10.09 29.42
CA ASN A 280 -2.02 -8.74 29.14
C ASN A 280 -1.52 -8.30 27.76
N GLN A 281 -2.22 -8.72 26.70
CA GLN A 281 -1.90 -8.29 25.33
C GLN A 281 -1.93 -6.76 25.28
N GLN A 282 -0.82 -6.14 24.90
CA GLN A 282 -0.71 -4.69 24.75
C GLN A 282 -0.52 -4.35 23.28
N LEU A 283 -1.41 -3.51 22.75
CA LEU A 283 -1.22 -2.87 21.47
C LEU A 283 -0.37 -1.61 21.69
N LYS A 284 0.79 -1.58 21.05
CA LYS A 284 1.67 -0.43 21.02
C LYS A 284 1.77 0.11 19.60
N ILE A 285 1.71 1.43 19.48
CA ILE A 285 1.74 2.14 18.20
C ILE A 285 2.78 3.24 18.28
N TRP A 286 3.73 3.21 17.35
CA TRP A 286 4.79 4.20 17.24
C TRP A 286 4.75 4.89 15.88
N ARG A 287 5.11 6.17 15.89
CA ARG A 287 5.31 6.99 14.70
C ARG A 287 6.80 7.20 14.48
N LEU A 288 7.26 6.95 13.25
CA LEU A 288 8.63 7.25 12.87
C LEU A 288 8.79 8.75 12.60
N LYS A 289 9.77 9.40 13.23
CA LYS A 289 10.12 10.81 13.01
C LYS A 289 11.49 10.97 12.36
N ASN A 290 11.62 12.05 11.60
CA ASN A 290 12.89 12.60 11.12
C ASN A 290 13.77 11.65 10.31
N TYR A 291 13.22 10.56 9.77
CA TYR A 291 14.00 9.62 8.95
C TYR A 291 14.19 10.10 7.51
N MET A 292 13.42 11.09 7.08
CA MET A 292 13.52 11.70 5.75
C MET A 292 14.42 12.94 5.73
N SER A 293 14.87 13.40 6.90
CA SER A 293 15.70 14.60 7.06
C SER A 293 17.12 14.20 7.44
N ASP A 294 18.13 14.88 6.91
CA ASP A 294 19.55 14.69 7.27
C ASP A 294 19.86 15.05 8.74
N SER A 295 18.87 15.46 9.52
CA SER A 295 19.03 15.76 10.95
C SER A 295 19.26 14.48 11.76
N SER A 296 20.36 14.48 12.50
CA SER A 296 20.87 13.34 13.25
C SER A 296 19.90 12.81 14.31
N LYS A 297 19.38 11.61 14.05
CA LYS A 297 18.68 10.63 14.89
C LYS A 297 17.21 10.46 14.54
N GLU A 298 16.99 9.48 13.68
CA GLU A 298 15.72 8.74 13.58
C GLU A 298 15.23 8.43 14.99
N SER A 299 14.01 8.85 15.29
CA SER A 299 13.41 8.63 16.60
C SER A 299 11.99 8.15 16.43
N TRP A 300 11.66 7.14 17.22
CA TRP A 300 10.30 6.67 17.35
C TRP A 300 9.61 7.45 18.45
N GLU A 301 8.39 7.90 18.15
CA GLU A 301 7.49 8.44 19.14
C GLU A 301 6.40 7.41 19.42
N LEU A 302 6.33 6.95 20.66
CA LEU A 302 5.21 6.13 21.12
C LEU A 302 3.95 7.02 21.19
N LEU A 303 2.95 6.72 20.37
CA LEU A 303 1.68 7.44 20.37
C LEU A 303 0.67 6.79 21.30
N TRP A 304 0.61 5.45 21.29
CA TRP A 304 -0.40 4.70 22.01
C TRP A 304 0.20 3.45 22.64
N ASN A 305 -0.19 3.20 23.87
CA ASN A 305 0.01 1.93 24.57
C ASN A 305 -1.28 1.60 25.33
N LEU A 306 -2.00 0.59 24.87
CA LEU A 306 -3.26 0.19 25.48
C LEU A 306 -3.43 -1.33 25.47
N MET A 307 -4.09 -1.83 26.49
CA MET A 307 -4.63 -3.18 26.46
C MET A 307 -5.91 -3.14 25.63
N PRO A 308 -6.05 -3.95 24.57
CA PRO A 308 -7.33 -4.12 23.91
C PRO A 308 -8.32 -4.63 24.96
N GLY A 309 -9.19 -3.76 25.48
CA GLY A 309 -10.10 -4.04 26.60
C GLY A 309 -11.27 -4.95 26.22
N LEU A 310 -11.01 -5.93 25.36
CA LEU A 310 -12.00 -6.73 24.72
C LEU A 310 -11.79 -8.20 25.11
N ASP A 311 -12.88 -8.94 25.22
CA ASP A 311 -12.90 -10.41 25.12
C ASP A 311 -12.57 -10.88 23.67
N LEU A 312 -11.64 -10.19 22.99
CA LEU A 312 -10.97 -10.64 21.79
C LEU A 312 -10.20 -11.88 22.23
N GLY A 313 -10.42 -13.00 21.56
CA GLY A 313 -9.77 -14.24 21.94
C GLY A 313 -8.25 -14.11 21.88
N LEU A 314 -7.56 -15.16 22.33
CA LEU A 314 -6.11 -15.28 22.52
C LEU A 314 -5.21 -14.86 21.32
N ALA A 315 -5.75 -14.47 20.17
CA ALA A 315 -4.99 -14.10 18.98
C ALA A 315 -5.60 -12.88 18.24
N THR A 316 -4.86 -11.77 18.23
CA THR A 316 -5.20 -10.50 17.55
C THR A 316 -4.01 -10.03 16.72
N VAL A 317 -4.26 -9.65 15.46
CA VAL A 317 -3.26 -9.16 14.51
C VAL A 317 -3.56 -7.70 14.18
N PRO A 318 -2.58 -6.77 14.30
CA PRO A 318 -2.74 -5.41 13.80
C PRO A 318 -2.71 -5.41 12.27
N VAL A 319 -3.68 -4.74 11.65
CA VAL A 319 -3.84 -4.71 10.19
C VAL A 319 -3.32 -3.40 9.62
N ALA A 320 -3.98 -2.30 9.97
CA ALA A 320 -3.71 -0.97 9.44
C ALA A 320 -4.29 0.08 10.38
N MET A 321 -3.74 1.29 10.35
CA MET A 321 -4.38 2.46 10.96
C MET A 321 -5.29 3.15 9.96
N HIS A 322 -6.26 3.94 10.40
CA HIS A 322 -7.08 4.70 9.47
C HIS A 322 -6.19 5.72 8.72
N PRO A 323 -6.33 5.86 7.38
CA PRO A 323 -5.42 6.68 6.58
C PRO A 323 -5.46 8.17 6.93
N PHE A 324 -6.59 8.65 7.48
CA PHE A 324 -6.83 10.07 7.79
C PHE A 324 -7.14 10.35 9.28
N ASP A 325 -7.21 9.32 10.11
CA ASP A 325 -7.58 9.44 11.52
C ASP A 325 -6.59 8.63 12.36
N LYS A 326 -5.69 9.35 13.03
CA LYS A 326 -4.64 8.76 13.87
C LYS A 326 -5.19 8.06 15.12
N GLU A 327 -6.47 8.20 15.42
CA GLU A 327 -7.12 7.58 16.57
C GLU A 327 -7.81 6.26 16.20
N ILE A 328 -7.90 5.89 14.93
CA ILE A 328 -8.59 4.64 14.54
C ILE A 328 -7.57 3.61 14.07
N VAL A 329 -7.65 2.40 14.63
CA VAL A 329 -6.85 1.24 14.21
C VAL A 329 -7.76 0.06 13.87
N TYR A 330 -7.37 -0.71 12.85
CA TYR A 330 -8.06 -1.93 12.42
C TYR A 330 -7.25 -3.15 12.84
N LEU A 331 -7.95 -4.10 13.46
CA LEU A 331 -7.41 -5.34 14.00
C LEU A 331 -8.20 -6.52 13.44
N VAL A 332 -7.51 -7.62 13.15
CA VAL A 332 -8.16 -8.92 12.96
C VAL A 332 -8.03 -9.71 14.24
N THR A 333 -9.16 -10.19 14.72
CA THR A 333 -9.23 -10.98 15.96
C THR A 333 -9.91 -12.30 15.72
N ARG A 334 -9.65 -13.25 16.60
CA ARG A 334 -10.26 -14.56 16.54
C ARG A 334 -11.00 -14.89 17.82
N LYS A 335 -12.21 -15.43 17.67
CA LYS A 335 -12.97 -16.04 18.76
C LYS A 335 -13.20 -17.51 18.46
N THR A 336 -12.88 -18.37 19.42
CA THR A 336 -13.22 -19.80 19.36
C THR A 336 -14.48 -20.02 20.18
N ARG A 337 -15.54 -20.52 19.54
CA ARG A 337 -16.77 -20.94 20.24
C ARG A 337 -17.12 -22.36 19.78
N TYR A 338 -17.27 -23.29 20.73
CA TYR A 338 -17.70 -24.67 20.50
C TYR A 338 -17.01 -25.31 19.27
N SER A 339 -15.67 -25.40 19.32
CA SER A 339 -14.77 -25.90 18.26
C SER A 339 -14.76 -25.16 16.90
N ARG A 340 -15.61 -24.14 16.69
CA ARG A 340 -15.59 -23.30 15.49
C ARG A 340 -14.75 -22.04 15.70
N LYS A 341 -13.78 -21.82 14.80
CA LYS A 341 -12.93 -20.64 14.75
C LYS A 341 -13.60 -19.57 13.87
N HIS A 342 -13.95 -18.43 14.46
CA HIS A 342 -14.44 -17.26 13.73
C HIS A 342 -13.42 -16.14 13.82
N ALA A 343 -13.16 -15.48 12.70
CA ALA A 343 -12.33 -14.28 12.65
C ALA A 343 -13.22 -13.07 12.42
N TYR A 344 -12.82 -11.94 13.00
CA TYR A 344 -13.54 -10.67 12.90
C TYR A 344 -12.57 -9.55 12.57
N LEU A 345 -13.01 -8.64 11.73
CA LEU A 345 -12.38 -7.34 11.56
C LEU A 345 -13.02 -6.36 12.53
N VAL A 346 -12.20 -5.71 13.34
CA VAL A 346 -12.63 -4.78 14.39
C VAL A 346 -11.87 -3.48 14.22
N SER A 347 -12.55 -2.34 14.34
CA SER A 347 -11.87 -1.06 14.56
C SER A 347 -11.86 -0.71 16.03
N CYS A 348 -10.79 -0.07 16.48
CA CYS A 348 -10.66 0.51 17.81
C CYS A 348 -10.42 2.01 17.65
N ASN A 349 -11.24 2.84 18.31
CA ASN A 349 -10.92 4.24 18.53
C ASN A 349 -10.04 4.33 19.80
N LEU A 350 -8.81 4.75 19.63
CA LEU A 350 -7.73 4.74 20.61
C LEU A 350 -7.99 5.75 21.74
N GLY A 351 -8.59 6.90 21.45
CA GLY A 351 -8.92 7.94 22.43
C GLY A 351 -10.06 7.53 23.37
N THR A 352 -11.16 7.03 22.79
CA THR A 352 -12.35 6.59 23.54
C THR A 352 -12.28 5.15 24.03
N LYS A 353 -11.31 4.36 23.52
CA LYS A 353 -11.16 2.92 23.75
C LYS A 353 -12.39 2.11 23.35
N LYS A 354 -13.20 2.62 22.41
CA LYS A 354 -14.39 1.94 21.90
C LYS A 354 -14.04 1.06 20.70
N PHE A 355 -14.65 -0.11 20.66
CA PHE A 355 -14.44 -1.08 19.59
C PHE A 355 -15.71 -1.32 18.80
N GLN A 356 -15.56 -1.53 17.50
CA GLN A 356 -16.66 -1.80 16.59
C GLN A 356 -16.30 -2.98 15.67
N ILE A 357 -17.18 -3.98 15.64
CA ILE A 357 -17.05 -5.13 14.73
C ILE A 357 -17.60 -4.73 13.36
N HIS A 358 -16.80 -4.90 12.31
CA HIS A 358 -17.17 -4.57 10.93
C HIS A 358 -17.59 -5.79 10.12
N LYS A 359 -16.83 -6.88 10.25
CA LYS A 359 -17.01 -8.09 9.43
C LYS A 359 -16.64 -9.32 10.25
N GLY A 360 -17.38 -10.40 10.09
CA GLY A 360 -17.07 -11.70 10.68
C GLY A 360 -17.12 -12.80 9.62
N TRP A 361 -16.22 -13.78 9.71
CA TRP A 361 -16.22 -14.92 8.79
C TRP A 361 -15.82 -16.21 9.51
N LYS A 362 -16.30 -17.34 8.96
CA LYS A 362 -15.90 -18.68 9.40
C LYS A 362 -14.51 -18.97 8.84
N GLN A 363 -13.58 -19.36 9.68
CA GLN A 363 -12.27 -19.85 9.24
C GLN A 363 -12.46 -21.27 8.68
N ARG A 364 -12.42 -21.43 7.34
CA ARG A 364 -12.46 -22.74 6.68
C ARG A 364 -11.02 -23.24 6.55
N HIS A 365 -10.66 -24.23 7.37
CA HIS A 365 -9.41 -25.02 7.39
C HIS A 365 -8.05 -24.30 7.17
N ARG A 366 -7.15 -24.56 8.15
CA ARG A 366 -5.74 -24.14 8.31
C ARG A 366 -5.53 -22.82 9.06
N GLU A 367 -4.33 -22.73 9.61
CA GLU A 367 -3.98 -22.15 10.90
C GLU A 367 -4.05 -20.61 10.91
N PHE A 368 -3.83 -19.99 12.07
CA PHE A 368 -3.81 -18.52 12.21
C PHE A 368 -2.75 -17.85 11.30
N GLY A 369 -1.75 -18.62 10.85
CA GLY A 369 -0.67 -18.16 9.96
C GLY A 369 -1.07 -17.82 8.51
N ASP A 370 -2.35 -17.94 8.14
CA ASP A 370 -2.79 -17.65 6.76
C ASP A 370 -3.07 -16.16 6.49
N TYR A 371 -3.40 -15.34 7.50
CA TYR A 371 -3.56 -13.88 7.31
C TYR A 371 -2.31 -13.16 7.77
N GLN A 372 -1.39 -12.92 6.84
CA GLN A 372 -0.15 -12.23 7.13
C GLN A 372 -0.41 -10.72 7.07
N SER A 373 -0.05 -9.99 8.14
CA SER A 373 -0.31 -8.54 8.25
C SER A 373 0.19 -7.75 7.03
N HIS A 374 1.32 -8.16 6.46
CA HIS A 374 1.94 -7.55 5.29
C HIS A 374 1.19 -7.79 3.95
N LEU A 375 0.13 -8.60 3.93
CA LEU A 375 -0.74 -8.81 2.76
C LEU A 375 -1.97 -7.90 2.77
N PHE A 376 -2.15 -7.12 3.84
CA PHE A 376 -3.16 -6.08 3.89
C PHE A 376 -2.60 -4.79 3.30
N HIS A 377 -3.38 -4.18 2.40
CA HIS A 377 -3.04 -2.94 1.74
C HIS A 377 -4.20 -1.95 1.87
N GLN A 378 -3.85 -0.70 2.12
CA GLN A 378 -4.80 0.40 2.07
C GLN A 378 -4.87 0.90 0.64
N PHE A 379 -6.06 0.82 0.04
CA PHE A 379 -6.35 1.44 -1.23
C PHE A 379 -7.10 2.73 -0.97
N VAL A 380 -6.39 3.85 -0.97
CA VAL A 380 -6.97 5.19 -0.82
C VAL A 380 -7.26 5.75 -2.21
N LEU A 381 -8.45 6.30 -2.42
CA LEU A 381 -8.77 6.96 -3.68
C LEU A 381 -7.80 8.14 -3.85
N PRO A 382 -7.02 8.15 -4.95
CA PRO A 382 -6.05 9.20 -5.15
C PRO A 382 -6.77 10.55 -5.35
N GLN A 383 -6.24 11.61 -4.75
CA GLN A 383 -6.78 12.98 -4.92
C GLN A 383 -6.50 13.55 -6.31
N ARG A 384 -5.59 12.94 -7.08
CA ARG A 384 -5.32 13.32 -8.46
C ARG A 384 -6.44 12.90 -9.39
N LEU A 385 -6.69 13.78 -10.35
CA LEU A 385 -7.66 13.58 -11.40
C LEU A 385 -7.02 13.19 -12.73
N GLY A 386 -5.71 13.35 -12.92
CA GLY A 386 -4.99 13.05 -14.17
C GLY A 386 -4.68 11.56 -14.40
N SER A 387 -4.48 11.17 -15.66
CA SER A 387 -3.92 9.85 -15.99
C SER A 387 -2.53 9.68 -15.38
N PHE A 388 -2.12 8.45 -15.08
CA PHE A 388 -0.74 8.21 -14.67
C PHE A 388 0.22 8.34 -15.86
N PRO A 389 1.50 8.70 -15.63
CA PRO A 389 2.49 8.86 -16.68
C PRO A 389 2.53 7.64 -17.60
N CYS A 390 2.45 7.86 -18.92
CA CYS A 390 2.62 6.79 -19.91
C CYS A 390 4.09 6.78 -20.32
N PRO A 391 4.86 5.72 -20.02
CA PRO A 391 6.27 5.69 -20.35
C PRO A 391 6.51 5.67 -21.87
N PRO A 392 7.68 6.14 -22.34
CA PRO A 392 8.06 6.03 -23.74
C PRO A 392 7.95 4.59 -24.27
N GLY A 393 7.37 4.42 -25.46
CA GLY A 393 7.21 3.11 -26.10
C GLY A 393 6.12 2.20 -25.50
N CYS A 394 5.38 2.67 -24.49
CA CYS A 394 4.26 1.95 -23.91
C CYS A 394 2.91 2.49 -24.42
N THR A 395 1.89 1.63 -24.41
CA THR A 395 0.53 2.01 -24.80
C THR A 395 -0.38 2.01 -23.57
N LEU A 396 -1.00 3.16 -23.30
CA LEU A 396 -2.04 3.30 -22.29
C LEU A 396 -3.36 2.72 -22.81
N VAL A 397 -3.83 1.65 -22.16
CA VAL A 397 -5.14 1.05 -22.44
C VAL A 397 -6.16 1.63 -21.47
N THR A 398 -7.30 2.12 -21.98
CA THR A 398 -8.43 2.60 -21.18
C THR A 398 -9.65 1.76 -21.49
N LEU A 399 -10.29 1.18 -20.47
CA LEU A 399 -11.55 0.47 -20.67
C LEU A 399 -12.73 1.44 -20.73
N PRO A 400 -13.73 1.17 -21.60
CA PRO A 400 -14.95 1.97 -21.68
C PRO A 400 -15.76 1.84 -20.41
N ASP A 401 -16.35 2.94 -19.90
CA ASP A 401 -17.17 2.96 -18.68
C ASP A 401 -18.29 1.90 -18.73
N PRO A 402 -18.59 1.20 -17.61
CA PRO A 402 -19.66 0.23 -17.61
C PRO A 402 -20.97 1.02 -17.62
N HIS A 403 -21.79 0.79 -18.65
CA HIS A 403 -23.12 1.41 -18.80
C HIS A 403 -24.00 1.18 -17.56
#